data_AF-A0A7J9FRU2-F1
#
_entry.id   AF-A0A7J9FRU2-F1
#
_cell.length_a   1.000
_cell.length_b   1.000
_cell.length_c   1.000
_cell.angle_alpha   90.00
_cell.angle_beta   90.00
_cell.angle_gamma   90.00
#
_symmetry.space_group_name_H-M   'P 1'
#
loop_
_entity.id
_entity.type
_entity.pdbx_description
1 polymer ?
#
loop_
_entity_poly.entity_id
_entity_poly.type
_entity_poly.pdbx_seq_one_letter_code
_entity_poly.pdbx_strand_id
1 'polypeptide(L)' 'GNAARDNKKNRIIPRHVLLAVRNDEELGKLLAGVTIAHGGVLPNINPVLLPKKNEKVATKEPKSPSKATKKSPKKA' A
#
# COMPACT_ATOMS: atom_id res chain seq x y z
N GLY A 1 -11.31 9.19 5.72
CA GLY A 1 -10.01 9.78 5.39
C GLY A 1 -9.40 9.06 4.20
N ASN A 2 -8.49 9.72 3.47
CA ASN A 2 -7.92 9.22 2.21
C ASN A 2 -7.24 7.85 2.37
N ALA A 3 -6.34 7.70 3.35
CA ALA A 3 -5.68 6.42 3.63
C ALA A 3 -6.64 5.25 3.93
N ALA A 4 -7.83 5.51 4.47
CA ALA A 4 -8.84 4.46 4.67
C ALA A 4 -9.48 4.02 3.34
N ARG A 5 -9.78 4.99 2.47
CA ARG A 5 -10.31 4.73 1.12
C ARG A 5 -9.31 3.98 0.26
N ASP A 6 -8.02 4.34 0.33
CA ASP A 6 -6.95 3.66 -0.42
C ASP A 6 -6.82 2.18 -0.01
N ASN A 7 -7.03 1.89 1.28
CA ASN A 7 -7.07 0.53 1.81
C ASN A 7 -8.45 -0.15 1.66
N LYS A 8 -9.36 0.43 0.86
CA LYS A 8 -10.71 -0.10 0.58
C LYS A 8 -11.55 -0.33 1.85
N LYS A 9 -11.34 0.50 2.88
CA LYS A 9 -12.09 0.45 4.14
C LYS A 9 -12.93 1.71 4.34
N ASN A 10 -14.17 1.52 4.79
CA ASN A 10 -15.05 2.65 5.10
C ASN A 10 -14.73 3.28 6.47
N ARG A 11 -14.30 2.47 7.44
CA ARG A 11 -13.95 2.92 8.79
C ARG A 11 -12.47 3.28 8.91
N ILE A 12 -12.20 4.40 9.57
CA ILE A 12 -10.84 4.80 9.96
C ILE A 12 -10.39 3.93 11.15
N ILE A 13 -9.20 3.33 11.03
CA ILE A 13 -8.55 2.57 12.10
C ILE A 13 -7.20 3.23 12.43
N PRO A 14 -6.55 2.93 13.57
CA PRO A 14 -5.30 3.58 13.96
C PRO A 14 -4.19 3.50 12.91
N ARG A 15 -4.14 2.41 12.13
CA ARG A 15 -3.24 2.28 10.97
C ARG A 15 -3.40 3.40 9.94
N HIS A 16 -4.64 3.80 9.63
CA HIS A 16 -4.90 4.86 8.65
C HIS A 16 -4.43 6.23 9.16
N VAL A 17 -4.53 6.47 10.47
CA VAL A 17 -4.02 7.69 11.10
C VAL A 17 -2.50 7.73 10.99
N LEU A 18 -1.83 6.62 11.32
CA LEU A 18 -0.36 6.55 11.20
C LEU A 18 0.10 6.73 9.74
N LEU A 19 -0.59 6.11 8.77
CA LEU A 19 -0.25 6.30 7.35
C LEU A 19 -0.43 7.74 6.90
N ALA A 20 -1.47 8.44 7.35
CA ALA A 20 -1.66 9.85 7.00
C ALA A 20 -0.56 10.73 7.61
N VAL A 21 -0.23 10.53 8.89
CA VAL A 21 0.79 11.33 9.59
C VAL A 21 2.20 11.08 9.07
N ARG A 22 2.57 9.83 8.76
CA ARG A 22 3.94 9.48 8.38
C ARG A 22 4.24 9.64 6.88
N ASN A 23 3.22 9.78 6.03
CA ASN A 23 3.41 10.11 4.61
C ASN A 23 3.36 11.62 4.34
N ASP A 24 3.01 12.42 5.34
CA ASP A 24 2.98 13.88 5.25
C ASP A 24 4.16 14.49 6.01
N GLU A 25 4.89 15.38 5.36
CA GLU A 25 6.12 15.94 5.91
C GLU A 25 5.84 16.88 7.10
N GLU A 26 4.80 17.70 7.00
CA GLU A 26 4.45 18.70 8.01
C GLU A 26 3.90 18.02 9.27
N LEU A 27 2.95 17.10 9.09
CA LEU A 27 2.39 16.31 10.19
C LEU A 27 3.43 15.40 10.83
N GLY A 28 4.34 14.83 10.04
CA GLY A 28 5.43 13.98 10.53
C GLY A 28 6.38 14.74 11.45
N LYS A 29 6.72 15.99 11.12
CA LYS A 29 7.55 16.88 11.96
C LYS A 29 6.78 17.35 13.20
N LEU A 30 5.53 17.78 13.03
CA LEU A 30 4.69 18.28 14.11
C LEU A 30 4.44 17.22 15.19
N LEU A 31 4.23 15.97 14.77
CA LEU A 31 3.96 14.84 15.67
C LEU A 31 5.20 13.96 15.89
N ALA A 32 6.39 14.52 15.73
CA ALA A 32 7.63 13.84 16.06
C ALA A 32 7.64 13.43 17.54
N GLY A 33 7.99 12.17 17.82
CA GLY A 33 8.01 11.61 19.19
C GLY A 33 6.66 11.12 19.72
N VAL A 34 5.55 11.40 19.04
CA VAL A 34 4.23 10.86 19.44
C VAL A 34 4.08 9.41 18.98
N THR A 35 3.62 8.55 19.90
CA THR A 35 3.32 7.13 19.60
C THR A 35 1.83 6.95 19.35
N ILE A 36 1.48 6.42 18.17
CA ILE A 36 0.10 6.09 17.82
C ILE A 36 -0.14 4.61 18.13
N ALA A 37 -0.94 4.31 19.16
CA ALA A 37 -1.30 2.95 19.54
C ALA A 37 -1.95 2.19 18.37
N HIS A 38 -1.59 0.92 18.20
CA HIS A 38 -2.07 0.05 17.10
C HIS A 38 -1.84 0.59 15.67
N GLY A 39 -0.96 1.58 15.49
CA GLY A 39 -0.67 2.18 14.18
C GLY A 39 0.32 1.39 13.32
N GLY A 40 1.23 0.63 13.92
CA GLY A 40 2.34 -0.04 13.22
C GLY A 40 3.37 0.97 12.66
N VAL A 41 4.06 0.62 11.57
CA VAL A 41 5.09 1.47 10.91
C VAL A 41 4.92 1.53 9.39
N LEU A 42 5.44 2.56 8.72
CA LEU A 42 5.40 2.62 7.25
C LEU A 42 6.19 1.45 6.65
N PRO A 43 5.67 0.72 5.64
CA PRO A 43 6.41 -0.37 5.02
C PRO A 43 7.65 0.18 4.32
N ASN A 44 8.83 -0.23 4.78
CA ASN A 44 10.11 0.11 4.17
C ASN A 44 11.09 -1.03 4.44
N ILE A 45 11.71 -1.57 3.38
CA ILE A 45 12.71 -2.63 3.48
C ILE A 45 14.04 -2.03 3.03
N ASN A 46 15.07 -2.13 3.88
CA ASN A 46 16.39 -1.64 3.54
C ASN A 46 16.94 -2.42 2.32
N PRO A 47 17.48 -1.76 1.28
CA PRO A 47 17.95 -2.43 0.06
C PRO A 47 18.97 -3.55 0.29
N VAL A 48 19.76 -3.47 1.36
CA VAL A 48 20.75 -4.50 1.73
C VAL A 48 20.09 -5.82 2.12
N LEU A 49 18.87 -5.77 2.63
CA LEU A 49 18.09 -6.95 3.03
C LEU A 49 17.36 -7.59 1.84
N LEU A 50 17.33 -6.92 0.68
CA LEU A 50 16.75 -7.51 -0.52
C LEU A 50 17.69 -8.62 -1.03
N PRO A 51 17.14 -9.73 -1.55
CA PRO A 51 17.95 -10.77 -2.16
C PRO A 51 18.92 -10.17 -3.19
N LYS A 52 20.21 -10.48 -3.06
CA LYS A 52 21.20 -10.11 -4.08
C LYS A 52 20.77 -10.75 -5.40
N LYS A 53 20.80 -9.95 -6.46
CA LYS A 53 20.31 -10.29 -7.79
C LYS A 53 21.08 -11.47 -8.38
N ASN A 54 20.66 -12.70 -8.07
CA ASN A 54 20.83 -13.84 -8.98
C ASN A 54 19.59 -13.89 -9.87
N GLU A 55 19.82 -14.09 -11.15
CA GLU A 55 18.80 -14.04 -12.19
C GLU A 55 17.58 -14.92 -11.85
N LYS A 56 16.40 -14.30 -11.92
CA LYS A 56 15.06 -14.90 -12.06
C LYS A 56 14.79 -16.20 -11.29
N VAL A 57 14.13 -16.07 -10.13
CA VAL A 57 13.10 -17.04 -9.75
C VAL A 57 11.78 -16.30 -9.60
N ALA A 58 10.97 -16.41 -10.64
CA ALA A 58 9.58 -16.01 -10.65
C ALA A 58 8.77 -16.99 -9.79
N THR A 59 8.33 -16.54 -8.61
CA THR A 59 7.21 -17.12 -7.87
C THR A 59 6.29 -15.96 -7.48
N LYS A 60 5.44 -15.52 -8.43
CA LYS A 60 4.00 -15.82 -8.45
C LYS A 60 3.26 -15.29 -7.20
N GLU A 61 2.82 -14.03 -7.28
CA GLU A 61 1.61 -13.58 -6.57
C GLU A 61 0.41 -14.42 -7.07
N PRO A 62 -0.50 -14.92 -6.22
CA PRO A 62 -1.84 -15.22 -6.66
C PRO A 62 -2.61 -13.89 -6.74
N LYS A 63 -2.56 -13.24 -7.91
CA LYS A 63 -3.67 -12.39 -8.36
C LYS A 63 -4.69 -13.30 -9.03
N SER A 64 -5.92 -13.33 -8.54
CA SER A 64 -7.08 -13.86 -9.28
C SER A 64 -8.34 -13.03 -8.99
N PRO A 65 -9.24 -12.85 -9.97
CA PRO A 65 -8.98 -12.64 -11.40
C PRO A 65 -9.70 -11.41 -11.97
N SER A 66 -9.15 -10.87 -13.07
CA SER A 66 -9.81 -9.93 -13.96
C SER A 66 -11.00 -10.58 -14.68
N LYS A 67 -12.11 -9.85 -14.81
CA LYS A 67 -13.20 -10.18 -15.75
C LYS A 67 -12.73 -9.76 -17.15
N ALA A 68 -12.65 -10.73 -18.04
CA ALA A 68 -12.06 -10.66 -19.37
C ALA A 68 -12.77 -9.67 -20.32
N THR A 69 -11.97 -8.92 -21.08
CA THR A 69 -12.35 -8.31 -22.35
C THR A 69 -12.33 -9.36 -23.46
N LYS A 70 -13.40 -9.46 -24.27
CA LYS A 70 -13.35 -10.04 -25.62
C LYS A 70 -14.04 -9.10 -26.61
N LYS A 71 -13.20 -8.43 -27.42
CA LYS A 71 -13.31 -7.99 -28.82
C LYS A 71 -14.68 -7.56 -29.41
N SER A 72 -14.71 -6.30 -29.87
CA SER A 72 -15.58 -5.62 -30.87
C SER A 72 -15.61 -6.31 -32.27
N PRO A 73 -16.26 -5.80 -33.35
CA PRO A 73 -17.49 -4.99 -33.56
C PRO A 73 -18.45 -5.59 -34.64
N LYS A 74 -19.74 -5.20 -34.73
CA LYS A 74 -20.53 -5.25 -36.01
C LYS A 74 -21.88 -4.52 -35.99
N LYS A 75 -21.96 -3.47 -36.83
CA LYS A 75 -23.02 -3.01 -37.76
C LYS A 75 -24.49 -3.45 -37.54
N ALA A 76 -25.35 -2.47 -37.31
CA ALA A 76 -26.59 -2.17 -38.05
C ALA A 76 -26.95 -0.71 -37.81
#